data_AF-A0A094ARR4-F1
#
_entry.id   AF-A0A094ARR4-F1
#
_cell.length_a   1.000
_cell.length_b   1.000
_cell.length_c   1.000
_cell.angle_alpha   90.00
_cell.angle_beta   90.00
_cell.angle_gamma   90.00
#
_symmetry.space_group_name_H-M   'P 1'
#
loop_
_entity.id
_entity.type
_entity.pdbx_description
1 polymer ?
#
loop_
_entity_poly.entity_id
_entity_poly.type
_entity_poly.pdbx_seq_one_letter_code
_entity_poly.pdbx_strand_id
1 'polypeptide(L)'
;MEQQFLELQRRFAAEQLKSRQAEARAEEEQRLREEEQLKSKQAEARAEGEQRLREEEQLKSKQAEARAEEEQRLREEEQLKSKQAEARAEEEQRLREEEQLKSKQAEARAEEEQHLREEEQRRREAAEAESQPKNLIEYLETCHSFSLALKVITDKSLSTRGDTTVPTGRPYPQRIVPWGDFPAQQEKIWEKLSISPDFNSQRVFPSEHQLDYVLK
;
A
#
# COMPACT_ATOMS: atom_id res chain seq x y z
N MET A 1 24.93 -142.69 -1.25
CA MET A 1 24.92 -141.59 -2.25
C MET A 1 23.80 -140.57 -2.02
N GLU A 2 22.68 -140.92 -1.38
CA GLU A 2 21.55 -140.00 -1.18
C GLU A 2 21.80 -138.88 -0.14
N GLN A 3 22.64 -139.10 0.89
CA GLN A 3 22.92 -138.07 1.89
C GLN A 3 23.69 -136.85 1.35
N GLN A 4 24.59 -137.03 0.38
CA GLN A 4 25.37 -135.92 -0.20
C GLN A 4 24.55 -135.04 -1.16
N PHE A 5 23.52 -135.59 -1.81
CA PHE A 5 22.62 -134.84 -2.69
C PHE A 5 21.65 -133.94 -1.90
N LEU A 6 21.14 -134.43 -0.76
CA LEU A 6 20.33 -133.65 0.18
C LEU A 6 21.13 -132.53 0.85
N GLU A 7 22.41 -132.75 1.16
CA GLU A 7 23.31 -131.69 1.66
C GLU A 7 23.60 -130.62 0.60
N LEU A 8 23.81 -131.03 -0.66
CA LEU A 8 24.03 -130.10 -1.77
C LEU A 8 22.76 -129.28 -2.07
N GLN A 9 21.57 -129.90 -2.04
CA GLN A 9 20.29 -129.20 -2.15
C GLN A 9 20.06 -128.21 -1.00
N ARG A 10 20.41 -128.57 0.25
CA ARG A 10 20.32 -127.65 1.40
C ARG A 10 21.30 -126.48 1.29
N ARG A 11 22.53 -126.71 0.81
CA ARG A 11 23.52 -125.65 0.57
C ARG A 11 23.09 -124.72 -0.56
N PHE A 12 22.62 -125.27 -1.68
CA PHE A 12 22.10 -124.48 -2.80
C PHE A 12 20.87 -123.66 -2.40
N ALA A 13 19.94 -124.24 -1.65
CA ALA A 13 18.78 -123.51 -1.12
C ALA A 13 19.18 -122.42 -0.11
N ALA A 14 20.16 -122.68 0.76
CA ALA A 14 20.70 -121.69 1.70
C ALA A 14 21.45 -120.56 0.97
N GLU A 15 22.13 -120.86 -0.13
CA GLU A 15 22.82 -119.89 -0.98
C GLU A 15 21.84 -119.03 -1.79
N GLN A 16 20.79 -119.63 -2.34
CA GLN A 16 19.68 -118.91 -2.98
C GLN A 16 18.94 -118.00 -1.99
N LEU A 17 18.73 -118.46 -0.75
CA LEU A 17 18.14 -117.63 0.31
C LEU A 17 19.07 -116.47 0.69
N LYS A 18 20.37 -116.72 0.82
CA LYS A 18 21.37 -115.66 1.10
C LYS A 18 21.45 -114.64 -0.04
N SER A 19 21.40 -115.09 -1.30
CA SER A 19 21.38 -114.21 -2.47
C SER A 19 20.11 -113.35 -2.48
N ARG A 20 18.92 -113.93 -2.27
CA ARG A 20 17.67 -113.17 -2.16
C ARG A 20 17.63 -112.23 -0.97
N GLN A 21 18.23 -112.60 0.16
CA GLN A 21 18.34 -111.72 1.33
C GLN A 21 19.33 -110.57 1.08
N ALA A 22 20.43 -110.82 0.37
CA ALA A 22 21.38 -109.78 -0.02
C ALA A 22 20.76 -108.83 -1.05
N GLU A 23 20.00 -109.34 -2.02
CA GLU A 23 19.27 -108.56 -3.01
C GLU A 23 18.17 -107.71 -2.36
N ALA A 24 17.35 -108.29 -1.47
CA ALA A 24 16.35 -107.54 -0.72
C ALA A 24 16.97 -106.44 0.17
N ARG A 25 18.12 -106.69 0.78
CA ARG A 25 18.86 -105.66 1.54
C ARG A 25 19.44 -104.57 0.64
N ALA A 26 19.95 -104.92 -0.54
CA ALA A 26 20.46 -103.94 -1.49
C ALA A 26 19.33 -103.06 -2.05
N GLU A 27 18.17 -103.65 -2.35
CA GLU A 27 16.97 -102.91 -2.76
C GLU A 27 16.44 -102.01 -1.63
N GLU A 28 16.43 -102.48 -0.38
CA GLU A 28 16.05 -101.67 0.78
C GLU A 28 17.02 -100.50 1.01
N GLU A 29 18.33 -100.72 0.92
CA GLU A 29 19.34 -99.65 0.97
C GLU A 29 19.18 -98.66 -0.20
N GLN A 30 18.87 -99.13 -1.41
CA GLN A 30 18.62 -98.26 -2.55
C GLN A 30 17.38 -97.39 -2.34
N ARG A 31 16.27 -97.97 -1.85
CA ARG A 31 15.05 -97.23 -1.51
C ARG A 31 15.28 -96.19 -0.43
N LEU A 32 16.08 -96.50 0.59
CA LEU A 32 16.46 -95.54 1.63
C LEU A 32 17.27 -94.37 1.05
N ARG A 33 18.23 -94.63 0.15
CA ARG A 33 18.99 -93.58 -0.54
C ARG A 33 18.10 -92.71 -1.44
N GLU A 34 17.15 -93.30 -2.15
CA GLU A 34 16.18 -92.57 -2.97
C GLU A 34 15.24 -91.71 -2.12
N GLU A 35 14.75 -92.24 -0.98
CA GLU A 35 13.94 -91.49 -0.02
C GLU A 35 14.72 -90.32 0.60
N GLU A 36 15.99 -90.53 0.94
CA GLU A 36 16.88 -89.50 1.45
C GLU A 36 17.15 -88.41 0.40
N GLN A 37 17.40 -88.80 -0.85
CA GLN A 37 17.56 -87.85 -1.97
C GLN A 37 16.27 -87.04 -2.22
N LEU A 38 15.10 -87.66 -2.13
CA LEU A 38 13.82 -86.97 -2.25
C LEU A 38 13.60 -85.98 -1.11
N LYS A 39 13.92 -86.37 0.14
CA LYS A 39 13.87 -85.47 1.31
C LYS A 39 14.84 -84.30 1.16
N SER A 40 16.06 -84.54 0.67
CA SER A 40 17.04 -83.49 0.39
C SER A 40 16.54 -82.50 -0.66
N LYS A 41 16.04 -82.99 -1.81
CA LYS A 41 15.47 -82.13 -2.86
C LYS A 41 14.26 -81.35 -2.37
N GLN A 42 13.42 -81.97 -1.55
CA GLN A 42 12.26 -81.29 -0.97
C GLN A 42 12.68 -80.20 0.03
N ALA A 43 13.73 -80.42 0.83
CA ALA A 43 14.28 -79.43 1.74
C ALA A 43 14.91 -78.25 0.98
N GLU A 44 15.64 -78.53 -0.09
CA GLU A 44 16.24 -77.51 -0.97
C GLU A 44 15.17 -76.65 -1.65
N ALA A 45 14.14 -77.27 -2.24
CA ALA A 45 13.02 -76.54 -2.86
C ALA A 45 12.26 -75.66 -1.84
N ARG A 46 12.14 -76.10 -0.59
CA ARG A 46 11.56 -75.29 0.50
C ARG A 46 12.45 -74.10 0.85
N ALA A 47 13.76 -74.32 0.98
CA ALA A 47 14.72 -73.27 1.29
C ALA A 47 14.77 -72.20 0.17
N GLU A 48 14.75 -72.61 -1.09
CA GLU A 48 14.65 -71.69 -2.24
C GLU A 48 13.33 -70.92 -2.24
N GLY A 49 12.21 -71.59 -1.92
CA GLY A 49 10.90 -70.94 -1.80
C GLY A 49 10.88 -69.87 -0.71
N GLU A 50 11.45 -70.17 0.46
CA GLU A 50 11.61 -69.20 1.54
C GLU A 50 12.53 -68.03 1.16
N GLN A 51 13.63 -68.29 0.44
CA GLN A 51 14.52 -67.23 -0.05
C GLN A 51 13.79 -66.30 -1.02
N ARG A 52 13.05 -66.85 -2.00
CA ARG A 52 12.28 -66.05 -2.96
C ARG A 52 11.22 -65.19 -2.28
N LEU A 53 10.55 -65.71 -1.25
CA LEU A 53 9.58 -64.93 -0.47
C LEU A 53 10.26 -63.76 0.26
N ARG A 54 11.44 -63.97 0.85
CA ARG A 54 12.20 -62.89 1.50
C ARG A 54 12.66 -61.83 0.49
N GLU A 55 13.10 -62.24 -0.70
CA GLU A 55 13.49 -61.32 -1.77
C GLU A 55 12.29 -60.50 -2.26
N GLU A 56 11.13 -61.14 -2.45
CA GLU A 56 9.89 -60.45 -2.86
C GLU A 56 9.45 -59.44 -1.79
N GLU A 57 9.53 -59.81 -0.51
CA GLU A 57 9.21 -58.92 0.61
C GLU A 57 10.17 -57.73 0.68
N GLN A 58 11.48 -57.96 0.53
CA GLN A 58 12.47 -56.88 0.47
C GLN A 58 12.22 -55.94 -0.72
N LEU A 59 11.84 -56.49 -1.87
CA LEU A 59 11.55 -55.68 -3.06
C LEU A 59 10.29 -54.83 -2.87
N LYS A 60 9.24 -55.39 -2.25
CA LYS A 60 8.04 -54.63 -1.87
C LYS A 60 8.35 -53.54 -0.86
N SER A 61 9.19 -53.82 0.15
CA SER A 61 9.61 -52.83 1.14
C SER A 61 10.38 -51.67 0.48
N LYS A 62 11.35 -51.96 -0.39
CA LYS A 62 12.09 -50.91 -1.14
C LYS A 62 11.17 -50.09 -2.05
N GLN A 63 10.20 -50.72 -2.70
CA GLN A 63 9.22 -50.00 -3.52
C GLN A 63 8.32 -49.10 -2.67
N ALA A 64 7.91 -49.54 -1.48
CA ALA A 64 7.11 -48.72 -0.57
C ALA A 64 7.90 -47.51 -0.06
N GLU A 65 9.18 -47.70 0.29
CA GLU A 65 10.08 -46.63 0.71
C GLU A 65 10.29 -45.59 -0.40
N ALA A 66 10.61 -46.03 -1.63
CA ALA A 66 10.79 -45.13 -2.76
C ALA A 66 9.53 -44.30 -3.08
N ARG A 67 8.33 -44.91 -2.93
CA ARG A 67 7.06 -44.19 -3.09
C ARG A 67 6.83 -43.16 -2.00
N ALA A 68 7.17 -43.49 -0.75
CA ALA A 68 7.04 -42.56 0.37
C ALA A 68 7.99 -41.36 0.22
N GLU A 69 9.22 -41.58 -0.24
CA GLU A 69 10.18 -40.51 -0.54
C GLU A 69 9.70 -39.61 -1.69
N GLU A 70 9.16 -40.20 -2.76
CA GLU A 70 8.60 -39.43 -3.88
C GLU A 70 7.41 -38.57 -3.43
N GLU A 71 6.51 -39.13 -2.63
CA GLU A 71 5.38 -38.39 -2.06
C GLU A 71 5.84 -37.24 -1.15
N GLN A 72 6.86 -37.47 -0.32
CA GLN A 72 7.44 -36.42 0.52
C GLN A 72 8.04 -35.29 -0.32
N ARG A 73 8.80 -35.62 -1.38
CA ARG A 73 9.38 -34.62 -2.28
C ARG A 73 8.30 -33.77 -2.98
N LEU A 74 7.20 -34.39 -3.41
CA LEU A 74 6.08 -33.67 -4.01
C LEU A 74 5.44 -32.70 -3.02
N ARG A 75 5.24 -33.10 -1.76
CA ARG A 75 4.72 -32.22 -0.69
C ARG A 75 5.66 -31.05 -0.42
N GLU A 76 6.97 -31.28 -0.38
CA GLU A 76 7.96 -30.22 -0.19
C GLU A 76 7.96 -29.23 -1.37
N GLU A 77 7.87 -29.71 -2.61
CA GLU A 77 7.77 -28.87 -3.80
C GLU A 77 6.48 -28.03 -3.80
N GLU A 78 5.35 -28.62 -3.43
CA GLU A 78 4.07 -27.91 -3.29
C GLU A 78 4.14 -26.81 -2.23
N GLN A 79 4.72 -27.11 -1.06
CA GLN A 79 4.94 -26.11 -0.01
C GLN A 79 5.84 -24.98 -0.47
N LEU A 80 6.91 -25.29 -1.23
CA LEU A 80 7.80 -24.27 -1.77
C LEU A 80 7.06 -23.37 -2.77
N LYS A 81 6.24 -23.95 -3.66
CA LYS A 81 5.42 -23.19 -4.60
C LYS A 81 4.40 -22.31 -3.90
N SER A 82 3.75 -22.82 -2.85
CA SER A 82 2.81 -22.06 -2.03
C SER A 82 3.49 -20.85 -1.36
N LYS A 83 4.64 -21.05 -0.72
CA LYS A 83 5.41 -19.95 -0.11
C LYS A 83 5.88 -18.92 -1.14
N GLN A 84 6.30 -19.36 -2.32
CA GLN A 84 6.68 -18.43 -3.40
C GLN A 84 5.48 -17.63 -3.91
N ALA A 85 4.30 -18.23 -4.02
CA ALA A 85 3.08 -17.53 -4.42
C ALA A 85 2.66 -16.49 -3.37
N GLU A 86 2.74 -16.84 -2.08
CA GLU A 86 2.47 -15.93 -0.97
C GLU A 86 3.43 -14.73 -0.97
N ALA A 87 4.74 -14.98 -1.06
CA ALA A 87 5.74 -13.91 -1.12
C ALA A 87 5.53 -12.95 -2.31
N ARG A 88 5.12 -13.48 -3.47
CA ARG A 88 4.79 -12.64 -4.64
C ARG A 88 3.55 -11.80 -4.40
N ALA A 89 2.52 -12.35 -3.76
CA ALA A 89 1.30 -11.62 -3.44
C ALA A 89 1.57 -10.49 -2.43
N GLU A 90 2.40 -10.74 -1.41
CA GLU A 90 2.83 -9.71 -0.46
C GLU A 90 3.64 -8.59 -1.13
N GLU A 91 4.57 -8.94 -2.03
CA GLU A 91 5.34 -7.95 -2.79
C GLU A 91 4.44 -7.08 -3.67
N GLU A 92 3.49 -7.69 -4.38
CA GLU A 92 2.51 -6.96 -5.19
C GLU A 92 1.64 -6.04 -4.33
N GLN A 93 1.20 -6.49 -3.17
CA GLN A 93 0.43 -5.66 -2.24
C GLN A 93 1.25 -4.46 -1.76
N ARG A 94 2.51 -4.67 -1.38
CA ARG A 94 3.40 -3.58 -0.95
C ARG A 94 3.62 -2.55 -2.05
N LEU A 95 3.79 -2.98 -3.30
CA LEU A 95 3.91 -2.07 -4.44
C LEU A 95 2.66 -1.23 -4.65
N ARG A 96 1.46 -1.84 -4.53
CA ARG A 96 0.19 -1.11 -4.61
C ARG A 96 0.03 -0.09 -3.48
N GLU A 97 0.42 -0.44 -2.26
CA GLU A 97 0.39 0.49 -1.11
C GLU A 97 1.36 1.66 -1.31
N GLU A 98 2.56 1.40 -1.81
CA GLU A 98 3.54 2.46 -2.11
C GLU A 98 3.05 3.40 -3.23
N GLU A 99 2.43 2.85 -4.27
CA GLU A 99 1.82 3.63 -5.35
C GLU A 99 0.67 4.51 -4.84
N GLN A 100 -0.21 3.95 -4.01
CA GLN A 100 -1.29 4.71 -3.37
C GLN A 100 -0.75 5.84 -2.48
N LEU A 101 0.32 5.58 -1.72
CA LEU A 101 0.94 6.61 -0.88
C LEU A 101 1.55 7.73 -1.74
N LYS A 102 2.23 7.39 -2.83
CA LYS A 102 2.77 8.37 -3.79
C LYS A 102 1.66 9.20 -4.43
N SER A 103 0.56 8.56 -4.83
CA SER A 103 -0.60 9.25 -5.40
C SER A 103 -1.21 10.25 -4.40
N LYS A 104 -1.46 9.82 -3.16
CA LYS A 104 -1.96 10.70 -2.09
C LYS A 104 -1.01 11.86 -1.78
N GLN A 105 0.30 11.63 -1.78
CA GLN A 105 1.28 12.71 -1.61
C GLN A 105 1.26 13.70 -2.77
N ALA A 106 1.10 13.23 -4.00
CA ALA A 106 1.02 14.10 -5.17
C ALA A 106 -0.26 14.95 -5.14
N GLU A 107 -1.39 14.35 -4.77
CA GLU A 107 -2.67 15.05 -4.59
C GLU A 107 -2.58 16.12 -3.50
N ALA A 108 -2.06 15.78 -2.31
CA ALA A 108 -1.88 16.74 -1.22
C ALA A 108 -0.98 17.93 -1.61
N ARG A 109 0.10 17.68 -2.37
CA ARG A 109 0.95 18.78 -2.87
C ARG A 109 0.24 19.66 -3.89
N ALA A 110 -0.59 19.07 -4.75
CA ALA A 110 -1.36 19.83 -5.73
C ALA A 110 -2.42 20.71 -5.05
N GLU A 111 -3.09 20.20 -4.00
CA GLU A 111 -4.04 20.96 -3.18
C GLU A 111 -3.35 22.12 -2.45
N GLU A 112 -2.18 21.87 -1.84
CA GLU A 112 -1.40 22.91 -1.16
C GLU A 112 -0.95 24.01 -2.15
N GLU A 113 -0.47 23.63 -3.33
CA GLU A 113 -0.09 24.58 -4.37
C GLU A 113 -1.30 25.40 -4.85
N GLN A 114 -2.46 24.78 -5.02
CA GLN A 114 -3.69 25.48 -5.39
C GLN A 114 -4.09 26.47 -4.31
N HIS A 115 -4.07 26.07 -3.03
CA HIS A 115 -4.39 26.96 -1.91
C HIS A 115 -3.45 28.16 -1.87
N LEU A 116 -2.14 27.96 -2.05
CA LEU A 116 -1.17 29.05 -2.10
C LEU A 116 -1.44 30.01 -3.26
N ARG A 117 -1.81 29.51 -4.44
CA ARG A 117 -2.17 30.35 -5.59
C ARG A 117 -3.44 31.16 -5.32
N GLU A 118 -4.45 30.56 -4.70
CA GLU A 118 -5.69 31.25 -4.32
C GLU A 118 -5.43 32.33 -3.27
N GLU A 119 -4.59 32.05 -2.27
CA GLU A 119 -4.21 33.03 -1.25
C GLU A 119 -3.43 34.19 -1.88
N GLU A 120 -2.47 33.90 -2.76
CA GLU A 120 -1.73 34.92 -3.47
C GLU A 120 -2.65 35.78 -4.36
N GLN A 121 -3.60 35.14 -5.07
CA GLN A 121 -4.58 35.83 -5.88
C GLN A 121 -5.46 36.75 -5.01
N ARG A 122 -6.00 36.27 -3.89
CA ARG A 122 -6.77 37.10 -2.96
C ARG A 122 -5.96 38.28 -2.45
N ARG A 123 -4.68 38.07 -2.13
CA ARG A 123 -3.80 39.15 -1.68
C ARG A 123 -3.58 40.20 -2.78
N ARG A 124 -3.40 39.76 -4.03
CA ARG A 124 -3.28 40.65 -5.19
C ARG A 124 -4.58 41.41 -5.43
N GLU A 125 -5.73 40.74 -5.42
CA GLU A 125 -7.05 41.36 -5.58
C GLU A 125 -7.34 42.37 -4.47
N ALA A 126 -7.00 42.06 -3.21
CA ALA A 126 -7.15 43.00 -2.10
C ALA A 126 -6.25 44.23 -2.27
N ALA A 127 -4.97 44.04 -2.60
CA ALA A 127 -4.05 45.15 -2.85
C ALA A 127 -4.46 46.00 -4.07
N GLU A 128 -5.00 45.36 -5.11
CA GLU A 128 -5.55 46.05 -6.27
C GLU A 128 -6.79 46.86 -5.87
N ALA A 129 -7.73 46.29 -5.11
CA ALA A 129 -8.92 46.97 -4.62
C ALA A 129 -8.57 48.20 -3.76
N GLU A 130 -7.56 48.12 -2.88
CA GLU A 130 -7.07 49.25 -2.11
C GLU A 130 -6.43 50.35 -2.99
N SER A 131 -5.85 49.95 -4.12
CA SER A 131 -5.20 50.83 -5.08
C SER A 131 -6.15 51.38 -6.15
N GLN A 132 -7.35 50.82 -6.28
CA GLN A 132 -8.32 51.23 -7.28
C GLN A 132 -8.82 52.66 -6.99
N PRO A 133 -8.88 53.53 -8.01
CA PRO A 133 -9.50 54.84 -7.86
C PRO A 133 -10.97 54.71 -7.47
N LYS A 134 -11.43 55.63 -6.61
CA LYS A 134 -12.81 55.67 -6.14
C LYS A 134 -13.71 56.43 -7.10
N ASN A 135 -15.00 56.12 -7.08
CA ASN A 135 -16.01 56.99 -7.68
C ASN A 135 -16.36 58.16 -6.75
N LEU A 136 -17.17 59.12 -7.21
CA LEU A 136 -17.49 60.32 -6.43
C LEU A 136 -18.16 59.98 -5.09
N ILE A 137 -19.10 59.04 -5.08
CA ILE A 137 -19.83 58.64 -3.88
C ILE A 137 -18.89 57.99 -2.87
N GLU A 138 -18.14 56.97 -3.29
CA GLU A 138 -17.15 56.25 -2.45
C GLU A 138 -16.11 57.23 -1.86
N TYR A 139 -15.65 58.19 -2.65
CA TYR A 139 -14.71 59.21 -2.21
C TYR A 139 -15.31 60.11 -1.13
N LEU A 140 -16.53 60.61 -1.33
CA LEU A 140 -17.20 61.49 -0.37
C LEU A 140 -17.55 60.78 0.93
N GLU A 141 -17.93 59.50 0.88
CA GLU A 141 -18.12 58.66 2.08
C GLU A 141 -16.82 58.55 2.89
N THR A 142 -15.69 58.40 2.20
CA THR A 142 -14.36 58.37 2.84
C THR A 142 -14.04 59.71 3.50
N CYS A 143 -14.23 60.82 2.78
CA CYS A 143 -14.05 62.17 3.34
C CYS A 143 -14.98 62.45 4.53
N HIS A 144 -16.22 61.97 4.47
CA HIS A 144 -17.17 62.11 5.58
C HIS A 144 -16.70 61.35 6.82
N SER A 145 -16.26 60.10 6.64
CA SER A 145 -15.68 59.28 7.71
C SER A 145 -14.47 59.96 8.36
N PHE A 146 -13.60 60.58 7.56
CA PHE A 146 -12.49 61.39 8.07
C PHE A 146 -12.97 62.61 8.87
N SER A 147 -13.92 63.37 8.32
CA SER A 147 -14.49 64.55 9.00
C SER A 147 -15.09 64.20 10.37
N LEU A 148 -15.75 63.04 10.47
CA LEU A 148 -16.28 62.52 11.73
C LEU A 148 -15.19 62.09 12.72
N ALA A 149 -14.04 61.62 12.22
CA ALA A 149 -12.89 61.24 13.05
C ALA A 149 -12.12 62.45 13.61
N LEU A 150 -12.31 63.65 13.04
CA LEU A 150 -11.66 64.88 13.51
C LEU A 150 -12.06 65.21 14.95
N LYS A 151 -11.06 65.30 15.84
CA LYS A 151 -11.26 65.74 17.23
C LYS A 151 -10.95 67.24 17.34
N VAL A 152 -11.98 68.03 17.65
CA VAL A 152 -11.80 69.46 17.91
C VAL A 152 -11.06 69.65 19.25
N ILE A 153 -9.82 70.12 19.19
CA ILE A 153 -9.04 70.48 20.37
C ILE A 153 -9.54 71.84 20.87
N THR A 154 -10.16 71.85 22.05
CA THR A 154 -10.70 73.08 22.68
C THR A 154 -9.76 73.70 23.71
N ASP A 155 -8.63 73.03 24.00
CA ASP A 155 -7.63 73.53 24.93
C ASP A 155 -6.86 74.72 24.34
N LYS A 156 -7.03 75.89 24.97
CA LYS A 156 -6.37 77.15 24.60
C LYS A 156 -4.85 77.11 24.73
N SER A 157 -4.30 76.19 25.51
CA SER A 157 -2.86 76.04 25.69
C SER A 157 -2.17 75.42 24.47
N LEU A 158 -2.90 74.64 23.67
CA LEU A 158 -2.46 74.00 22.43
C LEU A 158 -2.74 74.84 21.17
N SER A 159 -3.40 75.99 21.34
CA SER A 159 -3.62 76.95 20.26
C SER A 159 -2.33 77.71 19.94
N THR A 160 -2.12 78.07 18.68
CA THR A 160 -1.01 78.92 18.25
C THR A 160 -1.04 80.24 19.00
N ARG A 161 -0.03 80.45 19.85
CA ARG A 161 0.19 81.71 20.58
C ARG A 161 1.12 82.59 19.76
N GLY A 162 0.59 83.65 19.18
CA GLY A 162 1.35 84.68 18.49
C GLY A 162 0.47 85.88 18.19
N ASP A 163 1.05 87.09 18.27
CA ASP A 163 0.40 88.28 17.74
C ASP A 163 0.26 88.16 16.23
N THR A 164 -0.94 88.42 15.72
CA THR A 164 -1.23 88.35 14.30
C THR A 164 -0.42 89.42 13.56
N THR A 165 0.51 88.98 12.71
CA THR A 165 1.16 89.89 11.76
C THR A 165 0.10 90.42 10.81
N VAL A 166 -0.13 91.73 10.79
CA VAL A 166 -1.01 92.36 9.80
C VAL A 166 -0.36 92.18 8.41
N PRO A 167 -0.92 91.36 7.50
CA PRO A 167 -0.29 91.12 6.22
C PRO A 167 -0.44 92.38 5.35
N THR A 168 0.66 93.10 5.14
CA THR A 168 0.67 94.32 4.32
C THR A 168 0.40 93.96 2.86
N GLY A 169 -0.66 94.52 2.28
CA GLY A 169 -0.96 94.40 0.85
C GLY A 169 -1.68 93.13 0.40
N ARG A 170 -2.21 92.30 1.32
CA ARG A 170 -3.02 91.11 0.98
C ARG A 170 -4.39 91.16 1.65
N PRO A 171 -5.50 90.92 0.93
CA PRO A 171 -6.81 90.80 1.55
C PRO A 171 -6.81 89.59 2.51
N TYR A 172 -7.36 89.77 3.70
CA TYR A 172 -7.53 88.71 4.69
C TYR A 172 -8.94 88.74 5.30
N PRO A 173 -9.48 87.60 5.74
CA PRO A 173 -10.80 87.55 6.37
C PRO A 173 -10.80 88.28 7.71
N GLN A 174 -11.70 89.25 7.92
CA GLN A 174 -11.85 89.96 9.19
C GLN A 174 -12.88 89.33 10.13
N ARG A 175 -13.85 88.60 9.58
CA ARG A 175 -14.95 87.99 10.33
C ARG A 175 -15.32 86.65 9.70
N ILE A 176 -15.59 85.67 10.55
CA ILE A 176 -16.27 84.44 10.16
C ILE A 176 -17.78 84.71 10.31
N VAL A 177 -18.53 84.56 9.23
CA VAL A 177 -19.99 84.79 9.19
C VAL A 177 -20.72 83.53 8.74
N PRO A 178 -21.95 83.26 9.24
CA PRO A 178 -22.75 82.14 8.76
C PRO A 178 -23.10 82.29 7.28
N TRP A 179 -22.97 81.19 6.53
CA TRP A 179 -23.33 81.14 5.11
C TRP A 179 -24.82 80.75 4.97
N GLY A 180 -25.70 81.76 4.92
CA GLY A 180 -27.15 81.57 5.06
C GLY A 180 -27.85 80.84 3.90
N ASP A 181 -27.37 81.01 2.66
CA ASP A 181 -27.94 80.37 1.47
C ASP A 181 -27.22 79.08 1.05
N PHE A 182 -26.24 78.63 1.84
CA PHE A 182 -25.43 77.46 1.56
C PHE A 182 -26.26 76.19 1.33
N PRO A 183 -27.27 75.83 2.15
CA PRO A 183 -28.05 74.60 1.92
C PRO A 183 -28.75 74.58 0.55
N ALA A 184 -29.36 75.71 0.16
CA ALA A 184 -30.06 75.83 -1.12
C ALA A 184 -29.09 75.87 -2.31
N GLN A 185 -27.90 76.43 -2.14
CA GLN A 185 -26.84 76.37 -3.16
C GLN A 185 -26.28 74.94 -3.30
N GLN A 186 -26.11 74.24 -2.18
CA GLN A 186 -25.62 72.87 -2.14
C GLN A 186 -26.57 71.91 -2.86
N GLU A 187 -27.88 71.99 -2.62
CA GLU A 187 -28.88 71.16 -3.34
C GLU A 187 -28.79 71.33 -4.86
N LYS A 188 -28.72 72.58 -5.34
CA LYS A 188 -28.58 72.88 -6.78
C LYS A 188 -27.29 72.31 -7.39
N ILE A 189 -26.21 72.27 -6.61
CA ILE A 189 -24.94 71.67 -7.05
C ILE A 189 -25.11 70.15 -7.13
N TRP A 190 -25.74 69.53 -6.14
CA TRP A 190 -25.99 68.09 -6.13
C TRP A 190 -26.89 67.65 -7.27
N GLU A 191 -27.98 68.37 -7.57
CA GLU A 191 -28.83 68.07 -8.73
C GLU A 191 -28.02 68.05 -10.03
N LYS A 192 -27.14 69.04 -10.23
CA LYS A 192 -26.27 69.10 -11.42
C LYS A 192 -25.29 67.92 -11.48
N LEU A 193 -24.73 67.52 -10.35
CA LEU A 193 -23.80 66.38 -10.26
C LEU A 193 -24.51 65.04 -10.47
N SER A 194 -25.74 64.89 -9.96
CA SER A 194 -26.55 63.67 -10.10
C SER A 194 -27.06 63.43 -11.52
N ILE A 195 -27.23 64.49 -12.33
CA ILE A 195 -27.65 64.40 -13.74
C ILE A 195 -26.55 63.80 -14.64
N SER A 196 -25.29 63.81 -14.22
CA SER A 196 -24.17 63.24 -14.98
C SER A 196 -23.79 61.85 -14.43
N PRO A 197 -24.41 60.76 -14.92
CA PRO A 197 -24.08 59.41 -14.47
C PRO A 197 -22.62 59.05 -14.76
N ASP A 198 -22.04 59.63 -15.81
CA ASP A 198 -20.63 59.43 -16.17
C ASP A 198 -19.70 59.99 -15.09
N PHE A 199 -19.92 61.23 -14.61
CA PHE A 199 -19.08 61.82 -13.57
C PHE A 199 -19.19 61.06 -12.24
N ASN A 200 -20.40 60.63 -11.88
CA ASN A 200 -20.65 59.96 -10.61
C ASN A 200 -20.13 58.51 -10.60
N SER A 201 -20.09 57.85 -11.76
CA SER A 201 -19.64 56.45 -11.89
C SER A 201 -18.16 56.32 -12.26
N GLN A 202 -17.54 57.39 -12.77
CA GLN A 202 -16.12 57.38 -13.12
C GLN A 202 -15.24 57.21 -11.89
N ARG A 203 -14.34 56.22 -11.96
CA ARG A 203 -13.30 55.95 -10.97
C ARG A 203 -12.07 56.81 -11.25
N VAL A 204 -12.15 58.08 -10.89
CA VAL A 204 -11.08 59.09 -11.09
C VAL A 204 -10.62 59.74 -9.79
N PHE A 205 -11.28 59.46 -8.67
CA PHE A 205 -10.95 60.02 -7.37
C PHE A 205 -9.85 59.18 -6.69
N PRO A 206 -9.06 59.79 -5.79
CA PRO A 206 -7.98 59.09 -5.10
C PRO A 206 -8.43 57.77 -4.45
N SER A 207 -7.56 56.76 -4.54
CA SER A 207 -7.78 55.45 -3.91
C SER A 207 -7.65 55.52 -2.39
N GLU A 208 -8.05 54.45 -1.69
CA GLU A 208 -7.89 54.34 -0.23
C GLU A 208 -6.43 54.54 0.18
N HIS A 209 -5.50 53.84 -0.48
CA HIS A 209 -4.07 53.96 -0.22
C HIS A 209 -3.54 55.39 -0.43
N GLN A 210 -4.09 56.10 -1.42
CA GLN A 210 -3.75 57.51 -1.64
C GLN A 210 -4.38 58.44 -0.61
N LEU A 211 -5.40 58.04 0.15
CA LEU A 211 -5.97 58.87 1.21
C LEU A 211 -5.32 58.62 2.58
N ASP A 212 -4.58 57.52 2.73
CA ASP A 212 -3.91 57.14 3.98
C ASP A 212 -2.88 58.18 4.47
N TYR A 213 -2.24 58.94 3.57
CA TYR A 213 -1.34 60.02 4.00
C TYR A 213 -2.06 61.18 4.71
N VAL A 214 -3.37 61.34 4.50
CA VAL A 214 -4.21 62.35 5.17
C VAL A 214 -4.67 61.85 6.55
N LEU A 215 -4.63 60.53 6.77
CA LEU A 215 -5.05 59.87 8.02
C LEU A 215 -3.96 59.83 9.11
N LYS A 216 -2.69 60.08 8.77
CA LYS A 216 -1.56 60.14 9.72
C LYS A 216 -1.40 61.49 10.38
#